data_AF-A0A9D9GC80-F1
#
_entry.id   AF-A0A9D9GC80-F1
#
_cell.length_a   1.000
_cell.length_b   1.000
_cell.length_c   1.000
_cell.angle_alpha   90.00
_cell.angle_beta   90.00
_cell.angle_gamma   90.00
#
_symmetry.space_group_name_H-M   'P 1'
#
loop_
_entity.id
_entity.type
_entity.pdbx_description
1 polymer ?
#
loop_
_entity_poly.entity_id
_entity_poly.type
_entity_poly.pdbx_seq_one_letter_code
_entity_poly.pdbx_strand_id
1 'polypeptide(L)' 'MAFDFNKLRGRIKECFGSEKAFAEAMGMSPSNLSARLNGRIHFGGEEIKQASVLLKIADEEIGTYFFQRKFDFVEL' A
#
# COMPACT_ATOMS: atom_id res chain seq x y z
N MET A 1 8.87 12.37 4.79
CA MET A 1 8.71 11.16 5.62
C MET A 1 8.10 10.08 4.74
N ALA A 2 8.85 9.01 4.43
CA ALA A 2 8.37 7.96 3.55
C ALA A 2 7.74 6.83 4.37
N PHE A 3 6.55 6.38 3.97
CA PHE A 3 5.95 5.17 4.53
C PHE A 3 6.62 3.92 3.95
N ASP A 4 6.67 2.86 4.76
CA ASP A 4 7.08 1.53 4.32
C ASP A 4 5.85 0.75 3.86
N PHE A 5 5.83 0.39 2.58
CA PHE A 5 4.77 -0.39 1.95
C PHE A 5 5.16 -1.86 1.70
N ASN A 6 6.26 -2.35 2.28
CA ASN A 6 6.69 -3.74 2.09
C ASN A 6 5.63 -4.74 2.55
N LYS A 7 5.00 -4.49 3.71
CA LYS A 7 3.90 -5.34 4.21
C LYS A 7 2.70 -5.32 3.23
N LEU A 8 2.35 -4.13 2.73
CA LEU A 8 1.28 -3.96 1.74
C LEU A 8 1.60 -4.68 0.43
N ARG A 9 2.84 -4.61 -0.07
CA ARG A 9 3.29 -5.34 -1.26
C ARG A 9 3.21 -6.85 -1.11
N GLY A 10 3.61 -7.37 0.06
CA GLY A 10 3.46 -8.78 0.39
C GLY A 10 1.99 -9.21 0.28
N ARG A 11 1.10 -8.45 0.91
CA ARG A 11 -0.35 -8.72 0.87
C ARG A 11 -0.96 -8.63 -0.53
N ILE A 12 -0.54 -7.66 -1.33
CA ILE A 12 -0.94 -7.54 -2.74
C ILE A 12 -0.55 -8.81 -3.51
N LYS A 13 0.67 -9.30 -3.32
CA LYS A 13 1.13 -10.51 -3.99
C LYS A 13 0.37 -11.76 -3.53
N GLU A 14 0.02 -11.87 -2.25
CA GLU A 14 -0.80 -12.97 -1.73
C GLU A 14 -2.22 -12.98 -2.30
N CYS A 15 -2.86 -11.81 -2.44
CA CYS A 15 -4.25 -11.72 -2.89
C CYS A 15 -4.41 -11.67 -4.42
N PHE A 16 -3.50 -11.03 -5.13
CA PHE A 16 -3.62 -10.72 -6.56
C PHE A 16 -2.48 -11.29 -7.42
N GLY A 17 -1.42 -11.83 -6.82
CA GLY A 17 -0.24 -12.35 -7.52
C GLY A 17 0.71 -11.29 -8.07
N SER A 18 0.23 -10.09 -8.42
CA SER A 18 1.05 -8.99 -8.93
C SER A 18 0.48 -7.60 -8.61
N GLU A 19 1.35 -6.58 -8.54
CA GLU A 19 0.93 -5.18 -8.40
C GLU A 19 0.09 -4.72 -9.61
N LYS A 20 0.33 -5.25 -10.82
CA LYS A 20 -0.46 -4.90 -12.02
C LYS A 20 -1.92 -5.33 -11.88
N ALA A 21 -2.18 -6.58 -11.48
CA ALA A 21 -3.54 -7.08 -11.30
C ALA A 21 -4.28 -6.32 -10.18
N PHE A 22 -3.56 -5.94 -9.13
CA PHE A 22 -4.12 -5.09 -8.07
C PHE A 22 -4.44 -3.67 -8.55
N ALA A 23 -3.59 -3.05 -9.38
CA ALA A 23 -3.87 -1.74 -9.97
C ALA A 23 -5.15 -1.76 -10.82
N GLU A 24 -5.32 -2.80 -11.63
CA GLU A 24 -6.54 -3.02 -12.43
C GLU A 24 -7.79 -3.14 -11.53
N ALA A 25 -7.72 -3.91 -10.44
CA ALA A 25 -8.80 -4.04 -9.46
C ALA A 25 -9.09 -2.74 -8.69
N MET A 26 -8.07 -1.90 -8.48
CA MET A 26 -8.21 -0.57 -7.90
C MET A 26 -8.78 0.46 -8.88
N GLY A 27 -8.89 0.13 -10.18
CA GLY A 27 -9.32 1.09 -11.21
C GLY A 27 -8.29 2.17 -11.52
N MET A 28 -6.99 1.89 -11.32
CA MET A 28 -5.91 2.84 -11.57
C MET A 28 -4.80 2.24 -12.45
N SER A 29 -3.97 3.10 -13.05
CA SER A 29 -2.83 2.63 -13.84
C SER A 29 -1.74 2.00 -12.94
N PRO A 30 -0.97 1.02 -13.44
CA PRO A 30 0.15 0.44 -12.70
C PRO A 30 1.20 1.49 -12.28
N SER A 31 1.40 2.53 -13.10
CA SER A 31 2.31 3.63 -12.78
C SER A 31 1.81 4.49 -11.62
N ASN A 32 0.49 4.71 -11.51
CA ASN A 32 -0.10 5.43 -10.40
C ASN A 32 0.07 4.63 -9.09
N LEU A 33 -0.25 3.33 -9.11
CA LEU A 33 0.00 2.45 -7.97
C LEU A 33 1.48 2.43 -7.57
N SER A 34 2.38 2.32 -8.54
CA SER A 34 3.83 2.31 -8.29
C SER A 34 4.31 3.62 -7.65
N ALA A 35 3.81 4.77 -8.10
CA ALA A 35 4.11 6.06 -7.48
C ALA A 35 3.68 6.08 -5.99
N ARG A 36 2.53 5.47 -5.67
CA ARG A 36 2.02 5.36 -4.29
C ARG A 36 2.87 4.43 -3.41
N LEU A 37 3.14 3.22 -3.90
CA LEU A 37 3.96 2.22 -3.19
C LEU A 37 5.43 2.64 -3.03
N ASN A 38 5.89 3.60 -3.84
CA ASN A 38 7.21 4.22 -3.70
C ASN A 38 7.17 5.53 -2.88
N GLY A 39 6.03 5.89 -2.30
CA GLY A 39 5.87 7.06 -1.44
C GLY A 39 5.95 8.41 -2.18
N ARG A 40 5.84 8.42 -3.52
CA ARG A 40 5.80 9.64 -4.32
C ARG A 40 4.43 10.32 -4.29
N ILE A 41 3.37 9.52 -4.12
CA ILE A 41 1.98 9.97 -4.02
C ILE A 41 1.35 9.33 -2.78
N HIS A 42 0.60 10.09 -2.00
CA HIS A 42 -0.10 9.57 -0.82
C HIS A 42 -1.40 8.87 -1.19
N PHE A 43 -1.67 7.70 -0.60
CA PHE A 43 -3.01 7.08 -0.63
C PHE A 43 -4.06 8.02 -0.02
N GLY A 44 -5.13 8.29 -0.77
CA GLY A 44 -6.31 8.98 -0.26
C GLY A 44 -7.17 8.05 0.60
N GLY A 45 -8.02 8.62 1.45
CA GLY A 45 -8.87 7.85 2.37
C GLY A 45 -9.78 6.84 1.66
N GLU A 46 -10.38 7.22 0.52
CA GLU A 46 -11.21 6.32 -0.28
C GLU A 46 -10.39 5.17 -0.89
N GLU A 47 -9.17 5.44 -1.32
CA GLU A 47 -8.27 4.42 -1.88
C GLU A 47 -7.82 3.44 -0.80
N ILE A 48 -7.52 3.93 0.41
CA ILE A 48 -7.20 3.07 1.56
C ILE A 48 -8.38 2.15 1.87
N LYS A 49 -9.60 2.70 1.92
CA LYS A 49 -10.81 1.93 2.18
C LYS A 49 -11.03 0.86 1.10
N GLN A 50 -10.95 1.22 -0.18
CA GLN A 50 -11.11 0.29 -1.28
C GLN A 50 -10.02 -0.79 -1.29
N ALA A 51 -8.76 -0.40 -1.09
CA ALA A 51 -7.64 -1.34 -1.02
C ALA A 51 -7.80 -2.32 0.16
N SER A 52 -8.26 -1.84 1.31
CA SER A 52 -8.48 -2.68 2.51
C SER A 52 -9.55 -3.74 2.25
N VAL A 53 -10.65 -3.38 1.57
CA VAL A 53 -11.68 -4.34 1.15
C VAL A 53 -11.12 -5.36 0.16
N LEU A 54 -10.42 -4.92 -0.88
CA LEU A 54 -9.85 -5.79 -1.91
C LEU A 54 -8.79 -6.76 -1.36
N LEU A 55 -7.96 -6.30 -0.44
CA LEU A 55 -6.88 -7.07 0.19
C LEU A 55 -7.32 -7.83 1.43
N LYS A 56 -8.60 -7.73 1.81
CA LYS A 56 -9.18 -8.36 3.01
C LYS A 56 -8.36 -8.01 4.26
N ILE A 57 -8.07 -6.73 4.43
CA ILE A 57 -7.38 -6.17 5.60
C ILE A 57 -8.45 -5.74 6.61
N ALA A 58 -8.34 -6.19 7.85
CA ALA A 58 -9.23 -5.76 8.92
C ALA A 58 -8.99 -4.28 9.25
N ASP A 59 -10.03 -3.55 9.66
CA ASP A 59 -9.95 -2.11 9.96
C ASP A 59 -8.86 -1.79 11.00
N GLU A 60 -8.68 -2.67 11.99
CA GLU A 60 -7.68 -2.57 13.04
C GLU A 60 -6.23 -2.67 12.50
N GLU A 61 -6.03 -3.35 11.37
CA GLU A 61 -4.72 -3.55 10.76
C GLU A 61 -4.35 -2.48 9.73
N ILE A 62 -5.30 -1.63 9.28
CA ILE A 62 -5.06 -0.59 8.27
C ILE A 62 -3.86 0.29 8.64
N GLY A 63 -3.76 0.66 9.92
CA GLY A 63 -2.63 1.38 10.51
C GLY A 63 -1.27 0.78 10.12
N THR A 64 -1.18 -0.54 10.22
CA THR A 64 0.07 -1.29 10.01
C THR A 64 0.44 -1.41 8.53
N TYR A 65 -0.55 -1.38 7.63
CA TYR A 65 -0.29 -1.51 6.18
C TYR A 65 -0.02 -0.18 5.48
N PHE A 66 -0.69 0.90 5.89
CA PHE A 66 -0.65 2.18 5.18
C PHE A 66 0.13 3.27 5.89
N PHE A 67 0.38 3.12 7.20
CA PHE A 67 0.98 4.17 8.03
C PHE A 67 2.27 3.73 8.76
N GLN A 68 2.85 2.59 8.37
CA GLN A 68 4.15 2.18 8.87
C GLN A 68 5.22 3.16 8.38
N ARG A 69 5.90 3.84 9.30
CA ARG A 69 6.98 4.78 8.96
C ARG A 69 8.27 4.02 8.69
N LYS A 70 9.05 4.44 7.70
CA LYS A 70 10.45 4.03 7.62
C LYS A 70 11.18 4.56 8.85
N PHE A 71 11.78 3.65 9.62
CA PHE A 71 12.74 4.03 10.64
C PHE A 71 14.08 4.26 9.94
N ASP A 72 14.46 5.53 9.82
CA ASP A 72 15.85 5.86 9.54
C ASP A 72 16.60 5.70 10.87
N PHE A 73 17.36 4.62 11.00
CA PHE A 73 18.33 4.52 12.08
C PHE A 73 19.34 5.64 11.87
N VAL A 74 19.30 6.66 12.72
CA VAL A 74 20.41 7.60 12.88
C VAL A 74 21.38 6.91 13.81
N GLU A 75 22.51 6.43 13.27
CA GLU A 75 23.65 6.07 14.11
C GLU A 75 24.10 7.36 14.82
N LEU A 76 24.13 7.31 16.16
CA LEU A 76 24.66 8.35 17.06
C LEU A 76 26.17 8.21 17.20
#